data_AF-A0A961I0X0-F1
#
_entry.id   AF-A0A961I0X0-F1
#
_cell.length_a   1.000
_cell.length_b   1.000
_cell.length_c   1.000
_cell.angle_alpha   90.00
_cell.angle_beta   90.00
_cell.angle_gamma   90.00
#
_symmetry.space_group_name_H-M   'P 1'
#
loop_
_entity.id
_entity.type
_entity.pdbx_description
1 polymer ?
#
loop_
_entity_poly.entity_id
_entity_poly.type
_entity_poly.pdbx_seq_one_letter_code
_entity_poly.pdbx_strand_id
1 'polypeptide(L)' 'MSGIPHDHYEPKTGAEKWVENRLPVIGLIYDTIMIPTPKNLNWMWIWGIVLAFCLVLQIVTG' A
#
# COMPACT_ATOMS: atom_id res chain seq x y z
N MET A 1 9.78 -12.01 0.75
CA MET A 1 9.71 -13.09 -0.24
C MET A 1 8.51 -12.88 -1.17
N SER A 2 8.61 -11.90 -2.08
CA SER A 2 7.80 -11.84 -3.30
C SER A 2 8.79 -11.40 -4.39
N GLY A 3 9.30 -12.37 -5.14
CA GLY A 3 10.43 -12.21 -6.07
C GLY A 3 10.04 -11.54 -7.40
N ILE A 4 9.22 -10.49 -7.36
CA ILE A 4 8.83 -9.72 -8.55
C ILE A 4 9.70 -8.44 -8.58
N PRO A 5 10.43 -8.13 -9.66
CA PRO A 5 11.17 -6.88 -9.78
C PRO A 5 10.20 -5.69 -9.69
N HIS A 6 10.41 -4.81 -8.73
CA HIS A 6 9.67 -3.55 -8.56
C HIS A 6 10.68 -2.44 -8.24
N ASP A 7 10.45 -1.25 -8.79
CA ASP A 7 11.28 -0.07 -8.48
C ASP A 7 10.97 0.37 -7.06
N HIS A 8 11.99 0.34 -6.20
CA HIS A 8 11.89 0.79 -4.82
C HIS A 8 11.71 2.31 -4.75
N TYR A 9 10.99 2.78 -3.74
CA TYR A 9 10.77 4.21 -3.50
C TYR A 9 12.11 4.94 -3.35
N GLU A 10 12.36 5.94 -4.21
CA GLU A 10 13.49 6.86 -4.04
C GLU A 10 12.98 8.19 -3.45
N PRO A 11 13.35 8.54 -2.20
CA PRO A 11 12.91 9.77 -1.56
C PRO A 11 13.47 11.00 -2.29
N LYS A 12 12.58 11.86 -2.80
CA LYS A 12 12.94 13.03 -3.61
C LYS A 12 13.13 14.30 -2.77
N THR A 13 12.54 14.38 -1.58
CA THR A 13 12.64 15.55 -0.70
C THR A 13 13.50 15.30 0.56
N GLY A 14 14.10 16.37 1.12
CA GLY A 14 14.97 16.26 2.30
C GLY A 14 14.26 15.79 3.57
N ALA A 15 12.95 16.05 3.68
CA ALA A 15 12.12 15.57 4.79
C ALA A 15 11.80 14.07 4.67
N GLU A 16 11.48 13.59 3.45
CA GLU A 16 11.28 12.16 3.17
C GLU A 16 12.54 11.35 3.48
N LYS A 17 13.72 11.83 3.04
CA LYS A 17 15.02 11.20 3.37
C LYS A 17 15.27 11.08 4.86
N TRP A 18 14.91 12.10 5.66
CA TRP A 18 15.13 12.06 7.11
C TRP A 18 14.19 11.06 7.80
N VAL A 19 12.93 11.00 7.39
CA VAL A 19 11.95 10.03 7.91
C VAL A 19 12.36 8.62 7.51
N GLU A 20 12.66 8.40 6.23
CA GLU A 20 13.00 7.09 5.69
C GLU A 20 14.30 6.51 6.27
N ASN A 21 15.29 7.36 6.55
CA ASN A 21 16.53 6.94 7.22
C ASN A 21 16.35 6.53 8.69
N ARG A 22 15.29 6.99 9.37
CA ARG A 22 15.04 6.68 10.79
C ARG A 22 13.98 5.60 10.98
N LEU A 23 12.88 5.71 10.26
CA LEU A 23 11.81 4.74 10.26
C LEU A 23 11.18 4.73 8.86
N PRO A 24 11.42 3.69 8.05
CA PRO A 24 11.01 3.65 6.65
C PRO A 24 9.49 3.42 6.48
N VAL A 25 8.66 4.24 7.14
CA VAL A 25 7.20 4.20 7.03
C VAL A 25 6.75 4.49 5.60
N ILE A 26 7.39 5.50 4.98
CA ILE A 26 7.00 5.98 3.65
C ILE A 26 7.33 4.92 2.59
N GLY A 27 8.53 4.32 2.66
CA GLY A 27 8.91 3.19 1.81
C GLY A 27 7.98 1.99 1.99
N LEU A 28 7.62 1.63 3.23
CA LEU A 28 6.69 0.53 3.51
C LEU A 28 5.28 0.76 2.94
N ILE A 29 4.75 1.98 3.05
CA ILE A 29 3.44 2.34 2.47
C ILE A 29 3.52 2.27 0.94
N TYR A 30 4.59 2.80 0.34
CA TYR A 30 4.79 2.78 -1.10
C TYR A 30 4.88 1.36 -1.63
N ASP A 31 5.70 0.50 -1.01
CA ASP A 31 5.85 -0.90 -1.39
C ASP A 31 4.53 -1.69 -1.25
N THR A 32 3.68 -1.31 -0.28
CA THR A 32 2.36 -1.94 -0.07
C THR A 32 1.36 -1.54 -1.15
N ILE A 33 1.32 -0.26 -1.52
CA ILE A 33 0.36 0.26 -2.51
C ILE A 33 0.79 -0.09 -3.94
N MET A 34 2.10 -0.11 -4.19
CA MET A 34 2.68 -0.33 -5.52
C MET A 34 3.03 -1.79 -5.80
N ILE A 35 2.44 -2.71 -5.04
CA ILE A 35 2.61 -4.14 -5.29
C ILE A 35 2.16 -4.46 -6.73
N PRO A 36 2.94 -5.22 -7.52
CA PRO A 36 2.59 -5.53 -8.90
C PRO A 36 1.33 -6.42 -8.94
N THR A 37 0.17 -5.80 -9.18
CA THR A 37 -1.11 -6.49 -9.28
C THR A 37 -1.34 -7.01 -10.71
N PRO A 38 -1.88 -8.23 -10.87
CA PRO A 38 -2.15 -8.80 -12.19
C PRO A 38 -3.24 -8.01 -12.93
N LYS A 39 -3.08 -7.81 -14.24
CA LYS A 39 -4.00 -6.99 -15.07
C LYS A 39 -5.31 -7.70 -15.45
N ASN A 40 -5.46 -8.98 -15.12
CA ASN A 40 -6.61 -9.84 -15.50
C ASN A 40 -7.56 -10.12 -14.31
N LEU A 41 -7.67 -9.20 -13.36
CA LEU A 41 -8.59 -9.30 -12.23
C LEU A 41 -10.04 -9.20 -12.70
N ASN A 42 -10.91 -10.06 -12.15
CA ASN A 42 -12.35 -10.05 -12.42
C ASN A 42 -13.12 -9.35 -11.29
N TRP A 43 -14.42 -9.08 -11.48
CA TRP A 43 -15.32 -8.41 -10.52
C TRP A 43 -15.31 -9.00 -9.10
N MET A 44 -15.00 -10.30 -8.96
CA MET A 44 -14.93 -10.96 -7.66
C MET A 44 -13.84 -10.39 -6.72
N TRP A 45 -12.81 -9.73 -7.26
CA TRP A 45 -11.71 -9.18 -6.45
C TRP A 45 -12.06 -7.88 -5.72
N ILE A 46 -13.13 -7.19 -6.12
CA ILE A 46 -13.53 -5.91 -5.52
C ILE A 46 -14.16 -6.11 -4.15
N TRP A 47 -14.68 -7.31 -3.84
CA TRP A 47 -15.27 -7.60 -2.54
C TRP A 47 -14.30 -7.43 -1.36
N GLY A 48 -13.00 -7.60 -1.58
CA GLY A 48 -12.00 -7.34 -0.54
C GLY A 48 -12.00 -5.89 -0.05
N ILE A 49 -12.05 -4.91 -0.97
CA ILE A 49 -12.10 -3.49 -0.59
C ILE A 49 -13.45 -3.09 0.01
N VAL A 50 -14.55 -3.72 -0.45
CA VAL A 50 -15.89 -3.51 0.14
C VAL A 50 -15.91 -3.95 1.61
N LEU A 51 -15.31 -5.09 1.94
CA LEU A 51 -15.21 -5.55 3.33
C LEU A 51 -14.37 -4.59 4.20
N ALA A 52 -13.24 -4.10 3.68
CA ALA A 52 -12.42 -3.11 4.39
C ALA A 52 -13.19 -1.81 4.65
N PHE A 53 -13.98 -1.34 3.68
CA PHE A 53 -14.86 -0.19 3.84
C PHE A 53 -15.94 -0.45 4.90
N CYS A 54 -16.63 -1.59 4.84
CA CYS A 54 -17.64 -1.96 5.83
C CYS A 54 -17.06 -2.02 7.25
N LEU A 55 -15.84 -2.54 7.41
CA LEU A 55 -15.15 -2.58 8.70
C LEU A 55 -14.92 -1.16 9.25
N VAL A 56 -14.34 -0.28 8.45
CA VAL A 56 -14.08 1.11 8.87
C VAL A 56 -15.39 1.85 9.16
N LEU A 57 -16.40 1.66 8.32
CA LEU A 57 -17.72 2.25 8.53
C LEU A 57 -18.32 1.77 9.84
N GLN A 58 -18.32 0.47 10.13
CA GLN A 58 -18.82 -0.08 11.39
C GLN A 58 -18.06 0.45 12.61
N ILE A 59 -16.74 0.62 12.53
CA ILE A 59 -15.93 1.19 13.62
C ILE A 59 -16.29 2.66 13.88
N VAL A 60 -16.59 3.44 12.83
CA VAL A 60 -16.90 4.87 12.96
C VAL A 60 -18.35 5.11 13.39
N THR A 61 -19.28 4.28 12.92
CA THR A 61 -20.72 4.45 13.19
C THR A 61 -21.24 3.68 14.39
N GLY A 62 -20.55 2.62 14.81
CA GLY A 62 -20.87 1.80 15.99
C GLY A 62 -20.31 2.39 17.26
#